data_AF-A0A6L7MPQ3-F1
#
_entry.id   AF-A0A6L7MPQ3-F1
#
_cell.length_a   1.000
_cell.length_b   1.000
_cell.length_c   1.000
_cell.angle_alpha   90.00
_cell.angle_beta   90.00
_cell.angle_gamma   90.00
#
_symmetry.space_group_name_H-M   'P 1'
#
loop_
_entity.id
_entity.type
_entity.pdbx_description
1 polymer ?
#
loop_
_entity_poly.entity_id
_entity_poly.type
_entity_poly.pdbx_seq_one_letter_code
_entity_poly.pdbx_strand_id
1 'polypeptide(L)'
;MKRQCWHSGGLVRIGQRLGEEAQLPKGRSSRSARARFHWLPDPPPSRIVARRPAEGASRVEIEDWKSAGSVAPLFRELRQLGLESNLAELEAFGFTVVPPEKVAPPEFCEGVKEALERAMLRRYGKDGLSEKRWTNINDIQRFMLWEDPIFEQLTYNPAGLGLAQWLLGTDCVLSLCAAWVKGPGEVRTGIHGDYLDPALVAQPEPANNCNMHYMLTDYTKDDGAISFVPGSHRWRRQVTPDDSKHWQDRATPVEAPAGSMVIWGNHTWHGSYPKKTPGLRMTLQCEYMRRRRQTEEAYRETVAQEALDRNPVRFAGLMDVYSLFPFGKSDWDMDRMNAAEPGAKNGQTIDQYRSLFDTEPAAGRTTIRPTYDYMHHDGKMTSERNTERAERMKREREAAKAENGESAQAKSS
;
A
#
# COMPACT_ATOMS: atom_id res chain seq x y z
N MET A 1 -23.57 -25.03 -21.86
CA MET A 1 -24.39 -24.06 -21.11
C MET A 1 -25.04 -24.77 -19.93
N LYS A 2 -24.57 -24.55 -18.70
CA LYS A 2 -25.31 -24.86 -17.47
C LYS A 2 -25.05 -23.73 -16.47
N ARG A 3 -26.10 -22.93 -16.24
CA ARG A 3 -26.22 -21.97 -15.15
C ARG A 3 -26.70 -22.74 -13.91
N GLN A 4 -26.16 -22.44 -12.73
CA GLN A 4 -26.82 -22.78 -11.48
C GLN A 4 -26.82 -21.57 -10.57
N CYS A 5 -28.05 -21.15 -10.24
CA CYS A 5 -28.41 -20.08 -9.33
C CYS A 5 -28.09 -20.45 -7.88
N TRP A 6 -27.73 -19.44 -7.09
CA TRP A 6 -27.70 -19.52 -5.62
C TRP A 6 -29.07 -19.10 -5.07
N HIS A 7 -29.57 -19.86 -4.09
CA HIS A 7 -30.70 -19.49 -3.25
C HIS A 7 -30.23 -19.07 -1.86
N SER A 8 -30.96 -18.11 -1.32
CA SER A 8 -30.90 -17.43 -0.03
C SER A 8 -31.10 -18.32 1.20
N GLY A 9 -30.51 -17.93 2.33
CA GLY A 9 -31.01 -18.29 3.65
C GLY A 9 -30.07 -17.96 4.81
N GLY A 10 -30.57 -17.17 5.79
CA GLY A 10 -30.07 -17.19 7.17
C GLY A 10 -29.44 -15.91 7.72
N LEU A 11 -30.26 -14.94 8.13
CA LEU A 11 -29.87 -13.95 9.15
C LEU A 11 -29.69 -14.65 10.50
N VAL A 12 -28.55 -14.45 11.16
CA VAL A 12 -28.40 -14.68 12.60
C VAL A 12 -27.90 -13.39 13.25
N ARG A 13 -28.75 -12.79 14.08
CA ARG A 13 -28.39 -11.72 15.02
C ARG A 13 -27.57 -12.34 16.16
N ILE A 14 -26.38 -11.80 16.44
CA ILE A 14 -25.65 -12.10 17.68
C ILE A 14 -25.63 -10.81 18.51
N GLY A 15 -26.23 -10.91 19.69
CA GLY A 15 -26.42 -9.82 20.64
C GLY A 15 -25.17 -9.51 21.47
N GLN A 16 -25.20 -8.30 21.99
CA GLN A 16 -24.29 -7.73 22.98
C GLN A 16 -24.12 -8.63 24.22
N ARG A 17 -22.89 -8.70 24.73
CA ARG A 17 -22.62 -8.79 26.18
C ARG A 17 -21.45 -7.86 26.53
N LEU A 18 -21.75 -6.93 27.41
CA LEU A 18 -20.82 -6.06 28.13
C LEU A 18 -20.31 -6.79 29.38
N GLY A 19 -19.08 -6.46 29.78
CA GLY A 19 -18.69 -6.34 31.17
C GLY A 19 -17.80 -7.45 31.72
N GLU A 20 -16.50 -7.18 31.80
CA GLU A 20 -15.72 -7.38 33.02
C GLU A 20 -14.45 -6.52 32.95
N GLU A 21 -14.34 -5.55 33.87
CA GLU A 21 -13.23 -4.62 34.03
C GLU A 21 -12.01 -5.33 34.62
N ALA A 22 -10.87 -5.24 33.94
CA ALA A 22 -9.57 -5.55 34.54
C ALA A 22 -8.80 -4.24 34.76
N GLN A 23 -8.64 -3.86 36.02
CA GLN A 23 -7.85 -2.69 36.46
C GLN A 23 -6.35 -2.90 36.16
N LEU A 24 -5.75 -1.99 35.39
CA LEU A 24 -4.30 -1.90 35.20
C LEU A 24 -3.67 -0.90 36.18
N PRO A 25 -2.49 -1.19 36.75
CA PRO A 25 -1.84 -0.32 37.73
C PRO A 25 -1.19 0.91 37.06
N LYS A 26 -1.31 2.06 37.75
CA LYS A 26 -0.73 3.35 37.35
C LYS A 26 0.80 3.32 37.46
N GLY A 27 1.49 3.61 36.34
CA GLY A 27 2.95 3.67 36.27
C GLY A 27 3.47 4.86 35.45
N ARG A 28 4.12 5.78 36.18
CA ARG A 28 5.17 6.78 35.82
C ARG A 28 5.34 7.24 34.37
N SER A 29 5.34 8.57 34.23
CA SER A 29 5.84 9.31 33.06
C SER A 29 7.27 8.91 32.70
N SER A 30 7.50 8.59 31.43
CA SER A 30 8.84 8.53 30.85
C SER A 30 8.88 9.40 29.59
N ARG A 31 9.98 10.14 29.48
CA ARG A 31 10.28 11.10 28.42
C ARG A 31 10.35 10.38 27.07
N SER A 32 9.85 11.04 26.03
CA SER A 32 9.80 10.55 24.65
C SER A 32 11.19 10.14 24.13
N ALA A 33 11.46 8.83 24.11
CA ALA A 33 12.45 8.28 23.20
C ALA A 33 11.77 8.15 21.83
N ARG A 34 12.33 8.78 20.80
CA ARG A 34 11.92 8.55 19.42
C ARG A 34 12.08 7.06 19.12
N ALA A 35 10.97 6.33 18.99
CA ALA A 35 10.99 4.95 18.53
C ALA A 35 11.49 4.96 17.08
N ARG A 36 12.76 4.62 16.86
CA ARG A 36 13.24 4.27 15.53
C ARG A 36 12.73 2.87 15.24
N PHE A 37 12.04 2.70 14.13
CA PHE A 37 11.66 1.38 13.66
C PHE A 37 12.94 0.65 13.21
N HIS A 38 13.36 -0.33 14.01
CA HIS A 38 14.64 -1.06 13.84
C HIS A 38 14.73 -1.93 12.57
N TRP A 39 13.66 -2.05 11.78
CA TRP A 39 13.57 -2.94 10.62
C TRP A 39 13.69 -2.22 9.27
N LEU A 40 13.82 -0.91 9.23
CA LEU A 40 14.23 -0.22 8.00
C LEU A 40 15.76 -0.18 7.94
N PRO A 41 16.37 -0.35 6.76
CA PRO A 41 17.78 -0.01 6.62
C PRO A 41 17.98 1.44 7.06
N ASP A 42 19.05 1.70 7.81
CA ASP A 42 19.34 3.04 8.33
C ASP A 42 19.27 4.06 7.18
N PRO A 43 18.48 5.15 7.32
CA PRO A 43 18.54 6.20 6.33
C PRO A 43 19.98 6.73 6.32
N PRO A 44 20.64 6.89 5.16
CA PRO A 44 21.93 7.55 5.10
C PRO A 44 21.83 8.93 5.79
N PRO A 45 22.90 9.40 6.44
CA PRO A 45 22.87 10.51 7.39
C PRO A 45 22.15 11.76 6.85
N SER A 46 21.27 12.34 7.68
CA SER A 46 20.41 13.51 7.39
C SER A 46 21.17 14.80 7.05
N ARG A 47 22.50 14.79 7.14
CA ARG A 47 23.36 15.81 6.54
C ARG A 47 23.89 15.27 5.22
N ILE A 48 23.27 15.71 4.14
CA ILE A 48 23.91 15.78 2.84
C ILE A 48 25.12 16.72 3.00
N VAL A 49 26.27 16.18 3.39
CA VAL A 49 27.48 16.65 2.73
C VAL A 49 27.30 16.07 1.34
N ALA A 50 26.92 16.92 0.39
CA ALA A 50 26.93 16.54 -1.01
C ALA A 50 28.31 15.94 -1.26
N ARG A 51 28.41 14.62 -1.37
CA ARG A 51 29.59 14.03 -1.99
C ARG A 51 29.59 14.69 -3.35
N ARG A 52 30.59 15.56 -3.60
CA ARG A 52 30.81 16.10 -4.93
C ARG A 52 30.67 14.93 -5.88
N PRO A 53 29.78 15.00 -6.89
CA PRO A 53 29.80 13.99 -7.93
C PRO A 53 31.25 13.83 -8.39
N ALA A 54 31.68 12.60 -8.63
CA ALA A 54 32.98 12.35 -9.26
C ALA A 54 33.13 13.35 -10.41
N GLU A 55 34.26 14.05 -10.46
CA GLU A 55 34.51 15.11 -11.46
C GLU A 55 34.11 14.57 -12.85
N GLY A 56 33.06 15.15 -13.44
CA GLY A 56 32.58 14.79 -14.78
C GLY A 56 31.19 14.14 -14.89
N ALA A 57 30.46 13.85 -13.80
CA ALA A 57 29.09 13.33 -13.93
C ALA A 57 28.05 14.45 -14.07
N SER A 58 27.67 14.80 -15.30
CA SER A 58 26.54 15.70 -15.59
C SER A 58 25.20 15.01 -15.32
N ARG A 59 24.76 14.97 -14.06
CA ARG A 59 23.39 14.56 -13.70
C ARG A 59 22.52 15.79 -13.52
N VAL A 60 21.27 15.70 -13.95
CA VAL A 60 20.26 16.74 -13.66
C VAL A 60 20.06 16.82 -12.14
N GLU A 61 20.22 18.02 -11.60
CA GLU A 61 19.85 18.33 -10.21
C GLU A 61 18.34 18.33 -10.11
N ILE A 62 17.79 17.53 -9.19
CA ILE A 62 16.33 17.41 -9.02
C ILE A 62 15.89 18.44 -8.01
N GLU A 63 15.35 19.54 -8.51
CA GLU A 63 14.80 20.62 -7.70
C GLU A 63 13.31 20.37 -7.42
N ASP A 64 12.73 21.20 -6.54
CA ASP A 64 11.31 21.19 -6.21
C ASP A 64 10.47 21.89 -7.29
N TRP A 65 10.53 21.36 -8.51
CA TRP A 65 9.76 21.87 -9.65
C TRP A 65 8.27 21.67 -9.41
N LYS A 66 7.53 22.77 -9.25
CA LYS A 66 6.06 22.74 -9.08
C LYS A 66 5.35 21.99 -10.21
N SER A 67 5.91 22.00 -11.43
CA SER A 67 5.38 21.25 -12.59
C SER A 67 5.49 19.73 -12.46
N ALA A 68 6.42 19.23 -11.65
CA ALA A 68 6.60 17.81 -11.37
C ALA A 68 5.87 17.35 -10.09
N GLY A 69 5.33 18.29 -9.30
CA GLY A 69 4.64 17.98 -8.06
C GLY A 69 5.47 17.11 -7.13
N SER A 70 4.83 16.11 -6.52
CA SER A 70 5.45 15.17 -5.59
C SER A 70 6.39 14.15 -6.25
N VAL A 71 6.50 14.12 -7.59
CA VAL A 71 7.43 13.22 -8.30
C VAL A 71 8.89 13.58 -8.01
N ALA A 72 9.21 14.87 -7.91
CA ALA A 72 10.57 15.32 -7.64
C ALA A 72 11.12 14.81 -6.29
N PRO A 73 10.44 15.02 -5.14
CA PRO A 73 10.91 14.45 -3.88
C PRO A 73 10.86 12.91 -3.85
N LEU A 74 9.86 12.28 -4.49
CA LEU A 74 9.81 10.82 -4.62
C LEU A 74 11.04 10.26 -5.35
N PHE A 75 11.40 10.86 -6.49
CA PHE A 75 12.55 10.42 -7.28
C PHE A 75 13.85 10.55 -6.47
N ARG A 76 14.02 11.64 -5.70
CA ARG A 76 15.19 11.82 -4.84
C ARG A 76 15.33 10.68 -3.83
N GLU A 77 14.24 10.24 -3.23
CA GLU A 77 14.24 9.14 -2.26
C GLU A 77 14.44 7.77 -2.93
N LEU A 78 13.86 7.53 -4.10
CA LEU A 78 14.13 6.32 -4.90
C LEU A 78 15.59 6.24 -5.34
N ARG A 79 16.20 7.37 -5.70
CA ARG A 79 17.65 7.47 -5.96
C ARG A 79 18.46 7.19 -4.71
N GLN A 80 18.04 7.69 -3.54
CA GLN A 80 18.69 7.40 -2.26
C GLN A 80 18.66 5.90 -1.91
N LEU A 81 17.59 5.19 -2.30
CA LEU A 81 17.48 3.72 -2.20
C LEU A 81 18.25 2.97 -3.31
N GLY A 82 18.82 3.69 -4.29
CA GLY A 82 19.50 3.09 -5.44
C GLY A 82 18.56 2.30 -6.36
N LEU A 83 17.32 2.76 -6.54
CA LEU A 83 16.27 2.09 -7.33
C LEU A 83 16.11 2.65 -8.74
N GLU A 84 17.06 3.44 -9.23
CA GLU A 84 17.01 4.04 -10.57
C GLU A 84 16.97 2.97 -11.69
N SER A 85 17.66 1.83 -11.51
CA SER A 85 17.57 0.69 -12.42
C SER A 85 16.19 0.04 -12.37
N ASN A 86 15.61 -0.12 -11.17
CA ASN A 86 14.27 -0.68 -10.99
C ASN A 86 13.20 0.18 -11.68
N LEU A 87 13.35 1.52 -11.64
CA LEU A 87 12.51 2.43 -12.44
C LEU A 87 12.65 2.17 -13.93
N ALA A 88 13.89 2.08 -14.44
CA ALA A 88 14.13 1.81 -15.86
C ALA A 88 13.56 0.44 -16.29
N GLU A 89 13.63 -0.58 -15.44
CA GLU A 89 13.07 -1.91 -15.68
C GLU A 89 11.54 -1.91 -15.70
N LEU A 90 10.89 -1.20 -14.76
CA LEU A 90 9.43 -1.01 -14.79
C LEU A 90 9.00 -0.35 -16.11
N GLU A 91 9.68 0.72 -16.50
CA GLU A 91 9.40 1.41 -17.75
C GLU A 91 9.65 0.52 -18.97
N ALA A 92 10.79 -0.18 -19.04
CA ALA A 92 11.19 -0.96 -20.22
C ALA A 92 10.45 -2.29 -20.34
N PHE A 93 10.26 -3.01 -19.23
CA PHE A 93 9.85 -4.42 -19.21
C PHE A 93 8.53 -4.67 -18.47
N GLY A 94 8.03 -3.70 -17.70
CA GLY A 94 6.74 -3.77 -17.01
C GLY A 94 6.79 -4.43 -15.64
N PHE A 95 7.94 -4.93 -15.21
CA PHE A 95 8.17 -5.46 -13.86
C PHE A 95 9.64 -5.27 -13.46
N THR A 96 9.91 -5.35 -12.17
CA THR A 96 11.26 -5.31 -11.60
C THR A 96 11.33 -6.17 -10.35
N VAL A 97 12.52 -6.65 -10.00
CA VAL A 97 12.80 -7.35 -8.74
C VAL A 97 13.76 -6.50 -7.91
N VAL A 98 13.37 -6.20 -6.68
CA VAL A 98 14.20 -5.52 -5.68
C VAL A 98 14.85 -6.60 -4.81
N PRO A 99 16.19 -6.62 -4.70
CA PRO A 99 16.90 -7.62 -3.91
C PRO A 99 16.74 -7.36 -2.40
N PRO A 100 16.90 -8.38 -1.54
CA PRO A 100 16.54 -8.31 -0.13
C PRO A 100 17.23 -7.18 0.63
N GLU A 101 18.49 -6.89 0.32
CA GLU A 101 19.29 -5.84 0.98
C GLU A 101 18.74 -4.41 0.76
N LYS A 102 17.91 -4.21 -0.26
CA LYS A 102 17.22 -2.92 -0.50
C LYS A 102 15.78 -2.91 0.03
N VAL A 103 15.25 -4.06 0.42
CA VAL A 103 13.89 -4.22 0.90
C VAL A 103 13.83 -4.03 2.41
N ALA A 104 14.50 -4.92 3.15
CA ALA A 104 14.50 -4.95 4.61
C ALA A 104 15.62 -5.88 5.13
N PRO A 105 16.03 -5.73 6.39
CA PRO A 105 16.89 -6.70 7.06
C PRO A 105 16.29 -8.11 7.08
N PRO A 106 17.10 -9.18 7.10
CA PRO A 106 16.64 -10.57 7.09
C PRO A 106 15.62 -10.90 8.20
N GLU A 107 15.81 -10.34 9.40
CA GLU A 107 14.92 -10.54 10.55
C GLU A 107 13.49 -10.05 10.29
N PHE A 108 13.31 -9.06 9.41
CA PHE A 108 11.99 -8.60 9.00
C PHE A 108 11.31 -9.64 8.10
N CYS A 109 12.04 -10.25 7.18
CA CYS A 109 11.52 -11.35 6.35
C CYS A 109 11.09 -12.55 7.21
N GLU A 110 11.92 -12.94 8.17
CA GLU A 110 11.61 -14.00 9.12
C GLU A 110 10.36 -13.67 9.94
N GLY A 111 10.28 -12.45 10.50
CA GLY A 111 9.11 -12.01 11.26
C GLY A 111 7.82 -12.01 10.45
N VAL A 112 7.85 -11.57 9.19
CA VAL A 112 6.66 -11.59 8.31
C VAL A 112 6.27 -13.03 7.98
N LYS A 113 7.25 -13.91 7.75
CA LYS A 113 6.99 -15.33 7.49
C LYS A 113 6.35 -16.01 8.69
N GLU A 114 6.90 -15.82 9.89
CA GLU A 114 6.33 -16.38 11.12
C GLU A 114 4.91 -15.86 11.39
N ALA A 115 4.67 -14.56 11.16
CA ALA A 115 3.33 -13.98 11.28
C ALA A 115 2.34 -14.64 10.31
N LEU A 116 2.78 -14.89 9.06
CA LEU A 116 1.94 -15.56 8.07
C LEU A 116 1.67 -17.01 8.47
N GLU A 117 2.68 -17.72 8.95
CA GLU A 117 2.55 -19.08 9.46
C GLU A 117 1.55 -19.16 10.62
N ARG A 118 1.63 -18.24 11.59
CA ARG A 118 0.64 -18.11 12.68
C ARG A 118 -0.77 -17.88 12.15
N ALA A 119 -0.94 -16.98 11.19
CA ALA A 119 -2.23 -16.69 10.57
C ALA A 119 -2.80 -17.93 9.85
N MET A 120 -1.98 -18.69 9.12
CA MET A 120 -2.41 -19.92 8.45
C MET A 120 -2.82 -21.01 9.44
N LEU A 121 -2.05 -21.20 10.51
CA LEU A 121 -2.39 -22.13 11.59
C LEU A 121 -3.67 -21.71 12.33
N ARG A 122 -3.90 -20.40 12.50
CA ARG A 122 -5.13 -19.88 13.09
C ARG A 122 -6.36 -20.15 12.21
N ARG A 123 -6.24 -19.91 10.90
CA ARG A 123 -7.36 -20.09 9.93
C ARG A 123 -7.70 -21.56 9.68
N TYR A 124 -6.70 -22.45 9.70
CA TYR A 124 -6.84 -23.82 9.23
C TYR A 124 -6.45 -24.89 10.26
N GLY A 125 -6.15 -24.48 11.49
CA GLY A 125 -5.66 -25.37 12.54
C GLY A 125 -4.28 -25.95 12.24
N LYS A 126 -3.96 -27.10 12.85
CA LYS A 126 -2.67 -27.79 12.72
C LYS A 126 -2.25 -28.11 11.27
N ASP A 127 -3.20 -28.21 10.36
CA ASP A 127 -2.95 -28.57 8.95
C ASP A 127 -2.67 -27.34 8.07
N GLY A 128 -2.71 -26.13 8.62
CA GLY A 128 -2.56 -24.87 7.88
C GLY A 128 -1.23 -24.71 7.14
N LEU A 129 -0.18 -25.43 7.57
CA LEU A 129 1.12 -25.47 6.92
C LEU A 129 1.48 -26.85 6.36
N SER A 130 0.54 -27.80 6.38
CA SER A 130 0.80 -29.15 5.90
C SER A 130 0.84 -29.19 4.37
N GLU A 131 1.86 -29.82 3.79
CA GLU A 131 1.94 -29.98 2.32
C GLU A 131 0.74 -30.75 1.75
N LYS A 132 0.18 -31.69 2.52
CA LYS A 132 -1.02 -32.45 2.13
C LYS A 132 -2.22 -31.54 1.91
N ARG A 133 -2.41 -30.51 2.75
CA ARG A 133 -3.49 -29.53 2.55
C ARG A 133 -3.29 -28.77 1.25
N TRP A 134 -2.05 -28.41 0.95
CA TRP A 134 -1.70 -27.53 -0.16
C TRP A 134 -1.30 -28.27 -1.44
N THR A 135 -1.42 -29.60 -1.48
CA THR A 135 -1.09 -30.41 -2.65
C THR A 135 -1.98 -30.00 -3.82
N ASN A 136 -1.35 -29.61 -4.93
CA ASN A 136 -2.00 -29.08 -6.12
C ASN A 136 -2.90 -27.86 -5.84
N ILE A 137 -2.54 -27.05 -4.84
CA ILE A 137 -3.22 -25.80 -4.49
C ILE A 137 -2.27 -24.61 -4.66
N ASN A 138 -2.80 -23.55 -5.26
CA ASN A 138 -2.25 -22.20 -5.25
C ASN A 138 -3.40 -21.27 -4.92
N ASP A 139 -3.41 -20.69 -3.72
CA ASP A 139 -4.56 -19.93 -3.23
C ASP A 139 -4.16 -18.62 -2.59
N ILE A 140 -5.07 -17.65 -2.70
CA ILE A 140 -4.95 -16.32 -2.13
C ILE A 140 -5.70 -16.25 -0.80
N GLN A 141 -5.01 -15.76 0.22
CA GLN A 141 -5.50 -15.59 1.57
C GLN A 141 -5.74 -14.10 1.79
N ARG A 142 -7.01 -13.68 1.73
CA ARG A 142 -7.41 -12.27 1.75
C ARG A 142 -7.46 -11.69 3.17
N PHE A 143 -7.49 -10.37 3.27
CA PHE A 143 -7.57 -9.60 4.52
C PHE A 143 -6.48 -9.99 5.52
N MET A 144 -5.23 -10.03 5.05
CA MET A 144 -4.10 -10.35 5.93
C MET A 144 -3.64 -9.15 6.75
N LEU A 145 -3.92 -7.91 6.32
CA LEU A 145 -3.43 -6.70 6.99
C LEU A 145 -3.67 -6.70 8.51
N TRP A 146 -4.84 -7.18 8.94
CA TRP A 146 -5.26 -7.18 10.35
C TRP A 146 -4.89 -8.44 11.13
N GLU A 147 -4.16 -9.37 10.53
CA GLU A 147 -3.71 -10.60 11.19
C GLU A 147 -2.49 -10.35 12.10
N ASP A 148 -1.61 -9.41 11.73
CA ASP A 148 -0.41 -9.04 12.49
C ASP A 148 0.09 -7.62 12.12
N PRO A 149 0.46 -6.75 13.08
CA PRO A 149 0.98 -5.41 12.80
C PRO A 149 2.23 -5.36 11.90
N ILE A 150 3.00 -6.45 11.77
CA ILE A 150 4.14 -6.48 10.84
C ILE A 150 3.69 -6.41 9.37
N PHE A 151 2.46 -6.83 9.07
CA PHE A 151 1.90 -6.72 7.73
C PHE A 151 1.56 -5.27 7.37
N GLU A 152 1.13 -4.47 8.34
CA GLU A 152 0.92 -3.03 8.17
C GLU A 152 2.22 -2.33 7.78
N GLN A 153 3.32 -2.70 8.44
CA GLN A 153 4.66 -2.20 8.14
C GLN A 153 5.09 -2.45 6.69
N LEU A 154 4.77 -3.63 6.16
CA LEU A 154 5.07 -3.96 4.77
C LEU A 154 4.37 -3.02 3.78
N THR A 155 3.15 -2.56 4.07
CA THR A 155 2.36 -1.69 3.17
C THR A 155 3.00 -0.34 2.91
N TYR A 156 3.93 0.10 3.76
CA TYR A 156 4.67 1.34 3.57
C TYR A 156 6.19 1.13 3.54
N ASN A 157 6.64 -0.07 3.16
CA ASN A 157 8.05 -0.31 2.85
C ASN A 157 8.55 0.72 1.82
N PRO A 158 9.67 1.44 2.06
CA PRO A 158 10.14 2.51 1.19
C PRO A 158 10.39 2.08 -0.26
N ALA A 159 10.99 0.90 -0.48
CA ALA A 159 11.27 0.42 -1.83
C ALA A 159 9.98 0.03 -2.55
N GLY A 160 9.15 -0.78 -1.90
CA GLY A 160 7.88 -1.25 -2.47
C GLY A 160 6.89 -0.12 -2.74
N LEU A 161 6.57 0.67 -1.72
CA LEU A 161 5.64 1.79 -1.85
C LEU A 161 6.19 2.89 -2.76
N GLY A 162 7.50 3.15 -2.75
CA GLY A 162 8.11 4.14 -3.63
C GLY A 162 7.92 3.78 -5.10
N LEU A 163 8.16 2.52 -5.48
CA LEU A 163 7.93 2.04 -6.85
C LEU A 163 6.44 1.99 -7.21
N ALA A 164 5.56 1.65 -6.26
CA ALA A 164 4.11 1.74 -6.47
C ALA A 164 3.65 3.19 -6.69
N GLN A 165 4.16 4.15 -5.92
CA GLN A 165 3.87 5.57 -6.09
C GLN A 165 4.43 6.13 -7.41
N TRP A 166 5.53 5.59 -7.92
CA TRP A 166 6.03 5.94 -9.25
C TRP A 166 5.00 5.60 -10.34
N LEU A 167 4.43 4.39 -10.27
CA LEU A 167 3.44 3.93 -11.25
C LEU A 167 2.07 4.60 -11.08
N LEU A 168 1.62 4.83 -9.83
CA LEU A 168 0.23 5.20 -9.52
C LEU A 168 0.04 6.65 -9.08
N GLY A 169 1.13 7.37 -8.79
CA GLY A 169 1.12 8.65 -8.10
C GLY A 169 1.26 8.50 -6.58
N THR A 170 1.78 9.54 -5.93
CA THR A 170 2.05 9.56 -4.48
C THR A 170 0.79 9.57 -3.60
N ASP A 171 -0.39 9.61 -4.23
CA ASP A 171 -1.70 9.56 -3.62
C ASP A 171 -2.37 8.18 -3.74
N CYS A 172 -1.64 7.15 -4.18
CA CYS A 172 -2.16 5.80 -4.25
C CYS A 172 -2.64 5.29 -2.88
N VAL A 173 -3.62 4.39 -2.90
CA VAL A 173 -4.24 3.79 -1.72
C VAL A 173 -3.99 2.30 -1.72
N LEU A 174 -4.04 1.66 -0.56
CA LEU A 174 -3.94 0.21 -0.46
C LEU A 174 -5.27 -0.42 -0.93
N SER A 175 -5.18 -1.32 -1.89
CA SER A 175 -6.32 -2.07 -2.41
C SER A 175 -6.50 -3.40 -1.69
N LEU A 176 -5.38 -4.08 -1.44
CA LEU A 176 -5.35 -5.44 -0.91
C LEU A 176 -4.03 -5.73 -0.21
N CYS A 177 -4.09 -6.50 0.88
CA CYS A 177 -2.97 -7.14 1.54
C CYS A 177 -3.34 -8.61 1.75
N ALA A 178 -2.76 -9.48 0.95
CA ALA A 178 -3.10 -10.90 0.92
C ALA A 178 -1.85 -11.76 0.93
N ALA A 179 -1.98 -12.99 1.41
CA ALA A 179 -0.91 -13.96 1.27
C ALA A 179 -1.20 -14.93 0.13
N TRP A 180 -0.15 -15.32 -0.60
CA TRP A 180 -0.21 -16.41 -1.55
C TRP A 180 0.52 -17.61 -0.96
N VAL A 181 -0.18 -18.75 -0.90
CA VAL A 181 0.39 -20.02 -0.45
C VAL A 181 0.21 -21.04 -1.56
N LYS A 182 1.32 -21.67 -1.94
CA LYS A 182 1.37 -22.68 -3.00
C LYS A 182 2.10 -23.92 -2.53
N GLY A 183 1.45 -25.07 -2.66
CA GLY A 183 2.07 -26.38 -2.38
C GLY A 183 2.47 -27.12 -3.65
N PRO A 184 3.12 -28.29 -3.51
CA PRO A 184 3.58 -29.07 -4.65
C PRO A 184 2.42 -29.59 -5.50
N GLY A 185 2.58 -29.56 -6.82
CA GLY A 185 1.59 -30.07 -7.79
C GLY A 185 1.65 -29.37 -9.14
N GLU A 186 0.65 -29.63 -9.98
CA GLU A 186 0.60 -29.17 -11.37
C GLU A 186 -0.10 -27.81 -11.55
N VAL A 187 -0.75 -27.31 -10.48
CA VAL A 187 -1.52 -26.07 -10.50
C VAL A 187 -0.65 -24.86 -10.86
N ARG A 188 -1.20 -24.01 -11.72
CA ARG A 188 -0.59 -22.78 -12.23
C ARG A 188 -1.62 -21.67 -12.29
N THR A 189 -1.15 -20.44 -12.15
CA THR A 189 -1.93 -19.27 -12.54
C THR A 189 -1.79 -19.11 -14.05
N GLY A 190 -2.91 -19.05 -14.76
CA GLY A 190 -2.91 -18.77 -16.20
C GLY A 190 -2.26 -17.42 -16.51
N ILE A 191 -1.69 -17.25 -17.70
CA ILE A 191 -1.20 -15.92 -18.11
C ILE A 191 -2.40 -14.97 -18.22
N HIS A 192 -2.33 -13.84 -17.51
CA HIS A 192 -3.36 -12.81 -17.41
C HIS A 192 -2.71 -11.44 -17.16
N GLY A 193 -3.48 -10.35 -17.26
CA GLY A 193 -3.13 -9.05 -16.70
C GLY A 193 -4.12 -8.67 -15.61
N ASP A 194 -3.70 -7.86 -14.64
CA ASP A 194 -4.56 -7.47 -13.49
C ASP A 194 -5.51 -6.31 -13.81
N TYR A 195 -5.58 -5.89 -15.08
CA TYR A 195 -6.53 -4.88 -15.49
C TYR A 195 -7.92 -5.52 -15.57
N LEU A 196 -8.65 -5.52 -14.46
CA LEU A 196 -9.98 -6.15 -14.36
C LEU A 196 -11.11 -5.27 -14.89
N ASP A 197 -11.01 -4.85 -16.15
CA ASP A 197 -12.11 -4.22 -16.88
C ASP A 197 -12.14 -4.76 -18.32
N PRO A 198 -13.05 -5.72 -18.59
CA PRO A 198 -13.16 -6.38 -19.90
C PRO A 198 -13.99 -5.58 -20.89
N ALA A 199 -14.61 -4.47 -20.50
CA ALA A 199 -15.44 -3.65 -21.39
C ALA A 199 -14.58 -2.81 -22.34
N LEU A 200 -13.32 -2.57 -21.98
CA LEU A 200 -12.39 -1.79 -22.79
C LEU A 200 -11.64 -2.67 -23.79
N VAL A 201 -11.75 -2.29 -25.06
CA VAL A 201 -10.98 -2.91 -26.17
C VAL A 201 -9.50 -2.54 -26.07
N ALA A 202 -9.18 -1.35 -25.54
CA ALA A 202 -7.84 -0.89 -25.25
C ALA A 202 -7.78 -0.25 -23.86
N GLN A 203 -6.76 -0.61 -23.11
CA GLN A 203 -6.54 -0.13 -21.75
C GLN A 203 -5.82 1.22 -21.79
N PRO A 204 -6.08 2.12 -20.83
CA PRO A 204 -5.37 3.40 -20.72
C PRO A 204 -3.86 3.16 -20.55
N GLU A 205 -3.05 4.15 -20.90
CA GLU A 205 -1.59 4.06 -20.75
C GLU A 205 -1.13 4.06 -19.28
N PRO A 206 -1.68 4.92 -18.39
CA PRO A 206 -1.33 4.84 -16.99
C PRO A 206 -1.90 3.59 -16.32
N ALA A 207 -1.05 2.86 -15.60
CA ALA A 207 -1.45 1.72 -14.77
C ALA A 207 -2.49 2.17 -13.72
N ASN A 208 -3.47 1.33 -13.40
CA ASN A 208 -4.48 1.64 -12.36
C ASN A 208 -4.19 1.00 -11.02
N ASN A 209 -3.52 -0.16 -11.03
CA ASN A 209 -3.00 -0.81 -9.83
C ASN A 209 -1.52 -1.16 -10.02
N CYS A 210 -0.89 -1.45 -8.89
CA CYS A 210 0.48 -1.91 -8.80
C CYS A 210 0.52 -3.00 -7.74
N ASN A 211 1.07 -4.14 -8.12
CA ASN A 211 1.32 -5.25 -7.23
C ASN A 211 2.75 -5.21 -6.71
N MET A 212 2.90 -5.49 -5.43
CA MET A 212 4.16 -5.77 -4.76
C MET A 212 4.05 -7.13 -4.08
N HIS A 213 4.86 -8.11 -4.49
CA HIS A 213 4.93 -9.43 -3.87
C HIS A 213 6.23 -9.56 -3.11
N TYR A 214 6.14 -9.63 -1.78
CA TYR A 214 7.27 -9.88 -0.88
C TYR A 214 7.45 -11.38 -0.66
N MET A 215 8.57 -11.90 -1.14
CA MET A 215 8.85 -13.34 -1.19
C MET A 215 9.33 -13.81 0.19
N LEU A 216 8.58 -14.71 0.82
CA LEU A 216 8.92 -15.26 2.15
C LEU A 216 9.64 -16.61 2.07
N THR A 217 9.78 -17.12 0.85
CA THR A 217 10.56 -18.28 0.44
C THR A 217 11.26 -17.94 -0.86
N ASP A 218 12.32 -18.68 -1.20
CA ASP A 218 13.01 -18.52 -2.47
C ASP A 218 12.05 -18.73 -3.64
N TYR A 219 12.26 -17.99 -4.72
CA TYR A 219 11.54 -18.14 -5.97
C TYR A 219 12.47 -18.74 -7.01
N THR A 220 12.03 -19.86 -7.58
CA THR A 220 12.58 -20.43 -8.81
C THR A 220 11.46 -20.95 -9.70
N LYS A 221 11.74 -21.17 -10.99
CA LYS A 221 10.80 -21.79 -11.91
C LYS A 221 10.20 -23.09 -11.35
N ASP A 222 11.02 -23.98 -10.80
CA ASP A 222 10.56 -25.27 -10.27
C ASP A 222 9.91 -25.15 -8.88
N ASP A 223 10.15 -24.05 -8.15
CA ASP A 223 9.44 -23.72 -6.91
C ASP A 223 8.07 -23.06 -7.16
N GLY A 224 7.67 -22.93 -8.43
CA GLY A 224 6.39 -22.37 -8.83
C GLY A 224 6.34 -20.85 -8.77
N ALA A 225 7.47 -20.20 -9.07
CA ALA A 225 7.58 -18.75 -9.16
C ALA A 225 6.52 -18.12 -10.06
N ILE A 226 6.21 -16.86 -9.74
CA ILE A 226 5.50 -15.97 -10.66
C ILE A 226 6.36 -15.80 -11.94
N SER A 227 5.70 -15.64 -13.08
CA SER A 227 6.37 -15.47 -14.37
C SER A 227 5.75 -14.32 -15.15
N PHE A 228 6.56 -13.63 -15.95
CA PHE A 228 6.15 -12.43 -16.68
C PHE A 228 6.39 -12.57 -18.18
N VAL A 229 5.63 -11.82 -18.98
CA VAL A 229 5.91 -11.58 -20.39
C VAL A 229 6.49 -10.16 -20.51
N PRO A 230 7.83 -9.99 -20.53
CA PRO A 230 8.45 -8.66 -20.53
C PRO A 230 7.98 -7.81 -21.73
N GLY A 231 7.63 -6.55 -21.47
CA GLY A 231 7.16 -5.60 -22.50
C GLY A 231 5.66 -5.69 -22.84
N SER A 232 4.95 -6.70 -22.32
CA SER A 232 3.50 -6.87 -22.56
C SER A 232 2.65 -5.73 -22.00
N HIS A 233 3.14 -4.97 -21.02
CA HIS A 233 2.46 -3.79 -20.47
C HIS A 233 2.16 -2.71 -21.52
N ARG A 234 2.93 -2.67 -22.61
CA ARG A 234 2.71 -1.75 -23.73
C ARG A 234 1.60 -2.20 -24.69
N TRP A 235 1.19 -3.46 -24.65
CA TRP A 235 0.14 -3.98 -25.53
C TRP A 235 -1.24 -3.46 -25.16
N ARG A 236 -1.43 -3.03 -23.90
CA ARG A 236 -2.63 -2.32 -23.40
C ARG A 236 -3.94 -2.98 -23.83
N ARG A 237 -4.00 -4.30 -23.69
CA ARG A 237 -5.17 -5.12 -24.01
C ARG A 237 -5.23 -6.33 -23.09
N GLN A 238 -6.40 -6.96 -23.05
CA GLN A 238 -6.58 -8.23 -22.36
C GLN A 238 -5.80 -9.37 -23.04
N VAL A 239 -5.42 -10.35 -22.23
CA VAL A 239 -4.86 -11.62 -22.69
C VAL A 239 -5.96 -12.42 -23.38
N THR A 240 -5.71 -12.91 -24.60
CA THR A 240 -6.62 -13.86 -25.25
C THR A 240 -6.35 -15.29 -24.77
N PRO A 241 -7.28 -16.25 -24.95
CA PRO A 241 -7.01 -17.65 -24.64
C PRO A 241 -5.77 -18.22 -25.36
N ASP A 242 -5.55 -17.82 -26.62
CA ASP A 242 -4.40 -18.25 -27.41
C ASP A 242 -3.09 -17.63 -26.91
N ASP A 243 -3.12 -16.34 -26.55
CA ASP A 243 -1.98 -15.70 -25.87
C ASP A 243 -1.63 -16.44 -24.58
N SER A 244 -2.65 -16.77 -23.77
CA SER A 244 -2.45 -17.42 -22.49
C SER A 244 -1.77 -18.78 -22.65
N LYS A 245 -2.27 -19.60 -23.58
CA LYS A 245 -1.66 -20.89 -23.94
C LYS A 245 -0.26 -20.72 -24.52
N HIS A 246 -0.03 -19.71 -25.36
CA HIS A 246 1.27 -19.46 -25.97
C HIS A 246 2.33 -19.11 -24.93
N TRP A 247 2.01 -18.20 -24.00
CA TRP A 247 2.97 -17.69 -23.03
C TRP A 247 3.14 -18.56 -21.79
N GLN A 248 2.21 -19.48 -21.50
CA GLN A 248 2.19 -20.24 -20.25
C GLN A 248 3.52 -20.92 -19.89
N ASP A 249 4.22 -21.50 -20.87
CA ASP A 249 5.51 -22.18 -20.66
C ASP A 249 6.71 -21.36 -21.19
N ARG A 250 6.46 -20.14 -21.67
CA ARG A 250 7.47 -19.23 -22.28
C ARG A 250 7.72 -17.96 -21.45
N ALA A 251 6.83 -17.62 -20.53
CA ALA A 251 6.99 -16.49 -19.63
C ALA A 251 8.26 -16.64 -18.78
N THR A 252 8.96 -15.53 -18.57
CA THR A 252 10.19 -15.46 -17.79
C THR A 252 9.88 -15.65 -16.31
N PRO A 253 10.37 -16.71 -15.65
CA PRO A 253 10.19 -16.88 -14.21
C PRO A 253 10.94 -15.78 -13.45
N VAL A 254 10.41 -15.39 -12.30
CA VAL A 254 11.18 -14.66 -11.29
C VAL A 254 12.08 -15.64 -10.56
N GLU A 255 13.37 -15.33 -10.54
CA GLU A 255 14.41 -16.10 -9.84
C GLU A 255 15.04 -15.16 -8.79
N ALA A 256 14.74 -15.38 -7.51
CA ALA A 256 15.18 -14.49 -6.44
C ALA A 256 15.13 -15.17 -5.06
N PRO A 257 16.02 -14.81 -4.12
CA PRO A 257 15.96 -15.35 -2.76
C PRO A 257 14.80 -14.76 -1.96
N ALA A 258 14.42 -15.45 -0.87
CA ALA A 258 13.53 -14.91 0.15
C ALA A 258 13.99 -13.52 0.63
N GLY A 259 13.04 -12.65 0.96
CA GLY A 259 13.26 -11.24 1.28
C GLY A 259 13.30 -10.34 0.04
N SER A 260 13.30 -10.88 -1.18
CA SER A 260 13.15 -10.05 -2.39
C SER A 260 11.71 -9.58 -2.57
N MET A 261 11.52 -8.50 -3.33
CA MET A 261 10.21 -8.03 -3.77
C MET A 261 10.13 -8.00 -5.29
N VAL A 262 9.03 -8.46 -5.87
CA VAL A 262 8.71 -8.20 -7.28
C VAL A 262 7.56 -7.21 -7.41
N ILE A 263 7.72 -6.22 -8.29
CA ILE A 263 6.78 -5.11 -8.49
C ILE A 263 6.38 -5.03 -9.96
N TRP A 264 5.09 -4.86 -10.24
CA TRP A 264 4.54 -4.66 -11.58
C TRP A 264 3.22 -3.89 -11.57
N GLY A 265 2.86 -3.25 -12.68
CA GLY A 265 1.54 -2.64 -12.88
C GLY A 265 0.56 -3.59 -13.58
N ASN A 266 -0.74 -3.32 -13.50
CA ASN A 266 -1.79 -4.19 -14.08
C ASN A 266 -1.65 -4.59 -15.55
N HIS A 267 -1.00 -3.77 -16.37
CA HIS A 267 -0.88 -4.08 -17.80
C HIS A 267 0.11 -5.22 -18.07
N THR A 268 1.02 -5.51 -17.15
CA THR A 268 2.05 -6.53 -17.35
C THR A 268 1.43 -7.93 -17.26
N TRP A 269 1.51 -8.67 -18.36
CA TRP A 269 1.01 -10.02 -18.41
C TRP A 269 1.91 -10.95 -17.61
N HIS A 270 1.31 -11.76 -16.77
CA HIS A 270 2.02 -12.63 -15.86
C HIS A 270 1.19 -13.88 -15.50
N GLY A 271 1.83 -14.88 -14.91
CA GLY A 271 1.23 -16.11 -14.44
C GLY A 271 2.11 -16.76 -13.38
N SER A 272 1.99 -18.08 -13.18
CA SER A 272 2.94 -18.81 -12.33
C SER A 272 3.27 -20.18 -12.90
N TYR A 273 4.46 -20.68 -12.59
CA TYR A 273 4.84 -22.06 -12.88
C TYR A 273 4.30 -23.03 -11.84
N PRO A 274 4.11 -24.33 -12.17
CA PRO A 274 3.85 -25.36 -11.18
C PRO A 274 4.97 -25.46 -10.15
N LYS A 275 4.63 -25.81 -8.90
CA LYS A 275 5.63 -26.06 -7.86
C LYS A 275 5.91 -27.56 -7.80
N LYS A 276 7.15 -27.96 -8.07
CA LYS A 276 7.59 -29.37 -8.13
C LYS A 276 8.44 -29.79 -6.93
N THR A 277 8.95 -28.82 -6.20
CA THR A 277 9.79 -28.99 -5.01
C THR A 277 8.93 -29.18 -3.75
N PRO A 278 9.43 -29.86 -2.70
CA PRO A 278 8.77 -29.96 -1.39
C PRO A 278 8.52 -28.60 -0.71
N GLY A 279 7.73 -28.61 0.35
CA GLY A 279 7.40 -27.44 1.16
C GLY A 279 6.34 -26.53 0.53
N LEU A 280 6.15 -25.34 1.11
CA LEU A 280 5.22 -24.32 0.64
C LEU A 280 6.00 -23.13 0.10
N ARG A 281 5.54 -22.55 -1.01
CA ARG A 281 5.97 -21.23 -1.47
C ARG A 281 5.03 -20.19 -0.87
N MET A 282 5.59 -19.24 -0.13
CA MET A 282 4.83 -18.26 0.64
C MET A 282 5.22 -16.84 0.24
N THR A 283 4.24 -15.95 0.14
CA THR A 283 4.44 -14.57 -0.28
C THR A 283 3.38 -13.70 0.35
N LEU A 284 3.75 -12.49 0.77
CA LEU A 284 2.80 -11.47 1.17
C LEU A 284 2.71 -10.41 0.06
N GLN A 285 1.51 -10.21 -0.45
CA GLN A 285 1.19 -9.25 -1.49
C GLN A 285 0.61 -7.99 -0.85
N CYS A 286 1.12 -6.83 -1.27
CA CYS A 286 0.38 -5.57 -1.17
C CYS A 286 0.05 -5.11 -2.59
N GLU A 287 -1.23 -4.86 -2.85
CA GLU A 287 -1.68 -4.21 -4.07
C GLU A 287 -2.12 -2.80 -3.76
N TYR A 288 -1.65 -1.85 -4.55
CA TYR A 288 -2.03 -0.45 -4.48
C TYR A 288 -2.90 -0.09 -5.67
N MET A 289 -3.78 0.88 -5.47
CA MET A 289 -4.66 1.40 -6.50
C MET A 289 -4.51 2.91 -6.62
N ARG A 290 -4.71 3.44 -7.82
CA ARG A 290 -5.00 4.88 -7.96
C ARG A 290 -6.24 5.18 -7.13
N ARG A 291 -6.18 6.25 -6.32
CA ARG A 291 -7.21 6.62 -5.34
C ARG A 291 -8.65 6.63 -5.86
N ARG A 292 -8.86 6.95 -7.15
CA ARG A 292 -10.19 7.02 -7.79
C ARG A 292 -10.72 5.67 -8.28
N ARG A 293 -10.03 4.57 -8.00
CA ARG A 293 -10.47 3.21 -8.33
C ARG A 293 -10.99 2.51 -7.08
N GLN A 294 -11.96 1.63 -7.28
CA GLN A 294 -12.54 0.83 -6.21
C GLN A 294 -11.51 -0.18 -5.71
N THR A 295 -11.22 -0.19 -4.41
CA THR A 295 -10.34 -1.17 -3.79
C THR A 295 -11.02 -2.54 -3.66
N GLU A 296 -10.21 -3.60 -3.63
CA GLU A 296 -10.71 -4.97 -3.39
C GLU A 296 -11.12 -5.19 -1.93
N GLU A 297 -10.32 -4.66 -0.99
CA GLU A 297 -10.57 -4.77 0.44
C GLU A 297 -11.01 -3.42 1.02
N ALA A 298 -11.95 -3.48 1.97
CA ALA A 298 -12.68 -2.34 2.52
C ALA A 298 -11.89 -1.63 3.64
N TYR A 299 -10.62 -1.31 3.41
CA TYR A 299 -9.73 -0.81 4.46
C TYR A 299 -10.18 0.51 5.07
N ARG A 300 -10.80 1.38 4.28
CA ARG A 300 -11.42 2.62 4.74
C ARG A 300 -12.46 2.39 5.82
N GLU A 301 -13.20 1.28 5.74
CA GLU A 301 -14.26 0.90 6.68
C GLU A 301 -13.74 0.02 7.82
N THR A 302 -12.71 -0.80 7.58
CA THR A 302 -12.21 -1.76 8.59
C THR A 302 -11.09 -1.23 9.47
N VAL A 303 -10.41 -0.15 9.08
CA VAL A 303 -9.30 0.40 9.87
C VAL A 303 -9.79 0.91 11.23
N ALA A 304 -9.10 0.49 12.29
CA ALA A 304 -9.33 0.96 13.65
C ALA A 304 -8.44 2.16 14.00
N GLN A 305 -8.87 2.99 14.95
CA GLN A 305 -8.09 4.16 15.38
C GLN A 305 -6.73 3.74 15.96
N GLU A 306 -6.68 2.62 16.67
CA GLU A 306 -5.46 2.05 17.23
C GLU A 306 -4.45 1.65 16.15
N ALA A 307 -4.92 1.24 14.96
CA ALA A 307 -4.08 0.96 13.82
C ALA A 307 -3.54 2.25 13.18
N LEU A 308 -4.37 3.30 13.10
CA LEU A 308 -3.90 4.59 12.63
C LEU A 308 -2.84 5.19 13.56
N ASP A 309 -3.06 5.12 14.87
CA ASP A 309 -2.18 5.76 15.86
C ASP A 309 -0.79 5.11 15.94
N ARG A 310 -0.70 3.79 15.77
CA ARG A 310 0.58 3.07 15.80
C ARG A 310 1.39 3.19 14.51
N ASN A 311 0.74 3.49 13.39
CA ASN A 311 1.39 3.59 12.09
C ASN A 311 1.69 5.05 11.72
N PRO A 312 2.55 5.31 10.72
CA PRO A 312 2.84 6.66 10.26
C PRO A 312 1.61 7.33 9.65
N VAL A 313 1.59 8.67 9.61
CA VAL A 313 0.50 9.45 8.99
C VAL A 313 0.15 8.97 7.58
N ARG A 314 1.15 8.53 6.80
CA ARG A 314 0.94 7.99 5.47
C ARG A 314 0.01 6.77 5.46
N PHE A 315 0.05 5.92 6.50
CA PHE A 315 -0.81 4.76 6.57
C PHE A 315 -2.29 5.15 6.53
N ALA A 316 -2.68 6.26 7.19
CA ALA A 316 -4.04 6.81 7.05
C ALA A 316 -4.38 7.19 5.60
N GLY A 317 -3.40 7.72 4.86
CA GLY A 317 -3.51 7.94 3.41
C GLY A 317 -3.75 6.65 2.64
N LEU A 318 -2.97 5.59 2.91
CA LEU A 318 -3.17 4.27 2.29
C LEU A 318 -4.56 3.68 2.59
N MET A 319 -5.13 3.93 3.76
CA MET A 319 -6.50 3.50 4.13
C MET A 319 -7.59 4.39 3.53
N ASP A 320 -7.23 5.49 2.87
CA ASP A 320 -8.12 6.47 2.24
C ASP A 320 -9.25 7.00 3.13
N VAL A 321 -8.95 7.20 4.42
CA VAL A 321 -9.94 7.67 5.43
C VAL A 321 -10.35 9.13 5.21
N TYR A 322 -9.52 9.92 4.53
CA TYR A 322 -9.77 11.32 4.18
C TYR A 322 -10.24 11.53 2.73
N SER A 323 -10.56 10.46 1.99
CA SER A 323 -11.15 10.55 0.64
C SER A 323 -12.32 11.49 0.59
N LEU A 324 -12.50 12.26 -0.48
CA LEU A 324 -13.73 13.03 -0.69
C LEU A 324 -14.92 12.13 -1.01
N PHE A 325 -14.68 10.93 -1.55
CA PHE A 325 -15.71 10.05 -2.07
C PHE A 325 -16.17 9.00 -1.04
N PRO A 326 -17.40 8.46 -1.16
CA PRO A 326 -18.50 8.99 -1.99
C PRO A 326 -19.12 10.27 -1.41
N PHE A 327 -19.98 10.94 -2.19
CA PHE A 327 -20.71 12.15 -1.80
C PHE A 327 -22.09 11.82 -1.24
N GLY A 328 -22.57 12.63 -0.29
CA GLY A 328 -23.95 12.59 0.20
C GLY A 328 -24.83 13.69 -0.38
N LYS A 329 -26.05 13.82 0.16
CA LYS A 329 -26.98 14.87 -0.29
C LYS A 329 -26.48 16.29 0.02
N SER A 330 -25.75 16.50 1.11
CA SER A 330 -25.15 17.82 1.46
C SER A 330 -23.83 18.15 0.73
N ASP A 331 -23.57 17.53 -0.43
CA ASP A 331 -22.35 17.71 -1.24
C ASP A 331 -21.07 17.11 -0.60
N TRP A 332 -19.92 17.34 -1.20
CA TRP A 332 -18.57 16.98 -0.70
C TRP A 332 -18.21 17.44 0.72
N ASP A 333 -17.64 16.54 1.52
CA ASP A 333 -17.05 16.86 2.83
C ASP A 333 -15.63 17.41 2.68
N MET A 334 -15.57 18.68 2.32
CA MET A 334 -14.31 19.41 2.17
C MET A 334 -13.61 19.68 3.51
N ASP A 335 -14.32 19.59 4.65
CA ASP A 335 -13.70 19.84 5.96
C ASP A 335 -12.83 18.66 6.36
N ARG A 336 -13.30 17.43 6.13
CA ARG A 336 -12.49 16.23 6.29
C ARG A 336 -11.22 16.27 5.45
N MET A 337 -11.33 16.62 4.17
CA MET A 337 -10.16 16.67 3.29
C MET A 337 -9.16 17.77 3.71
N ASN A 338 -9.64 18.89 4.26
CA ASN A 338 -8.79 19.98 4.72
C ASN A 338 -8.17 19.74 6.10
N ALA A 339 -8.82 18.94 6.95
CA ALA A 339 -8.30 18.52 8.24
C ALA A 339 -7.22 17.43 8.15
N ALA A 340 -7.04 16.81 6.97
CA ALA A 340 -6.04 15.76 6.77
C ALA A 340 -4.61 16.31 6.85
N GLU A 341 -3.78 15.69 7.69
CA GLU A 341 -2.34 15.91 7.73
C GLU A 341 -1.67 15.66 6.35
N PRO A 342 -0.57 16.35 6.02
CA PRO A 342 0.25 16.02 4.87
C PRO A 342 0.62 14.54 4.84
N GLY A 343 0.47 13.89 3.69
CA GLY A 343 0.61 12.44 3.52
C GLY A 343 -0.67 11.62 3.75
N ALA A 344 -1.61 12.10 4.57
CA ALA A 344 -2.92 11.46 4.73
C ALA A 344 -3.98 12.02 3.76
N LYS A 345 -3.77 13.24 3.26
CA LYS A 345 -4.64 13.93 2.29
C LYS A 345 -4.66 13.27 0.90
N ASN A 346 -3.67 12.42 0.61
CA ASN A 346 -3.46 11.75 -0.69
C ASN A 346 -3.48 12.74 -1.85
N GLY A 347 -2.45 13.59 -1.95
CA GLY A 347 -2.31 14.50 -3.08
C GLY A 347 -0.90 14.51 -3.65
N GLN A 348 -0.80 15.01 -4.89
CA GLN A 348 0.41 14.90 -5.73
C GLN A 348 1.22 16.21 -5.76
N THR A 349 1.00 17.11 -4.81
CA THR A 349 1.79 18.35 -4.68
C THR A 349 2.98 18.13 -3.77
N ILE A 350 4.00 18.98 -3.89
CA ILE A 350 5.21 18.93 -3.04
C ILE A 350 4.83 19.08 -1.56
N ASP A 351 3.94 20.02 -1.23
CA ASP A 351 3.50 20.28 0.15
C ASP A 351 2.70 19.12 0.76
N GLN A 352 2.16 18.22 -0.07
CA GLN A 352 1.44 17.03 0.37
C GLN A 352 2.30 15.78 0.40
N TYR A 353 3.53 15.85 -0.15
CA TYR A 353 4.46 14.74 -0.12
C TYR A 353 4.90 14.45 1.30
N ARG A 354 4.74 13.20 1.72
CA ARG A 354 5.32 12.66 2.96
C ARG A 354 6.48 11.77 2.56
N SER A 355 7.63 11.91 3.23
CA SER A 355 8.85 11.13 2.94
C SER A 355 8.65 9.63 3.12
N LEU A 356 9.19 8.79 2.21
CA LEU A 356 9.20 7.32 2.31
C LEU A 356 9.79 6.84 3.62
N PHE A 357 10.72 7.60 4.19
CA PHE A 357 11.41 7.33 5.43
C PHE A 357 10.69 7.86 6.68
N ASP A 358 9.56 8.58 6.51
CA ASP A 358 8.76 9.05 7.63
C ASP A 358 7.99 7.89 8.24
N THR A 359 8.51 7.42 9.36
CA THR A 359 7.95 6.32 10.12
C THR A 359 7.39 6.76 11.47
N GLU A 360 7.35 8.07 11.75
CA GLU A 360 6.87 8.53 13.05
C GLU A 360 5.39 8.18 13.23
N PRO A 361 5.01 7.46 14.31
CA PRO A 361 3.61 7.09 14.55
C PRO A 361 2.70 8.32 14.53
N ALA A 362 1.51 8.19 13.96
CA ALA A 362 0.56 9.28 13.89
C ALA A 362 0.15 9.73 15.29
N ALA A 363 -0.01 8.80 16.23
CA ALA A 363 -0.27 9.06 17.65
C ALA A 363 -1.36 10.14 17.86
N GLY A 364 -2.54 9.93 17.27
CA GLY A 364 -3.68 10.86 17.36
C GLY A 364 -3.71 11.97 16.31
N ARG A 365 -2.67 12.13 15.47
CA ARG A 365 -2.67 13.11 14.36
C ARG A 365 -3.59 12.74 13.20
N THR A 366 -4.10 11.52 13.17
CA THR A 366 -5.02 11.03 12.13
C THR A 366 -6.25 10.43 12.77
N THR A 367 -7.35 10.34 12.02
CA THR A 367 -8.65 9.90 12.49
C THR A 367 -9.28 8.93 11.50
N ILE A 368 -10.04 7.97 12.02
CA ILE A 368 -10.89 7.12 11.18
C ILE A 368 -11.92 7.96 10.43
N ARG A 369 -12.43 7.40 9.33
CA ARG A 369 -13.54 8.02 8.62
C ARG A 369 -14.79 8.03 9.53
N PRO A 370 -15.41 9.19 9.78
CA PRO A 370 -16.63 9.24 10.58
C PRO A 370 -17.78 8.55 9.85
N THR A 371 -18.71 7.96 10.62
CA THR A 371 -20.00 7.52 10.09
C THR A 371 -20.72 8.71 9.47
N TYR A 372 -21.03 8.61 8.18
CA TYR A 372 -21.61 9.69 7.42
C TYR A 372 -23.00 9.28 6.93
N ASP A 373 -24.03 10.06 7.30
CA ASP A 373 -25.39 9.88 6.76
C ASP A 373 -25.47 10.51 5.37
N TYR A 374 -25.22 9.69 4.35
CA TYR A 374 -25.30 10.12 2.95
C TYR A 374 -26.68 10.64 2.55
N MET A 375 -27.74 10.33 3.31
CA MET A 375 -29.13 10.70 3.01
C MET A 375 -29.58 11.97 3.72
N HIS A 376 -28.77 12.51 4.63
CA HIS A 376 -29.01 13.81 5.26
C HIS A 376 -28.68 14.95 4.28
N HIS A 377 -29.61 15.91 4.14
CA HIS A 377 -29.41 17.16 3.42
C HIS A 377 -29.59 18.32 4.40
N ASP A 378 -28.60 19.20 4.52
CA ASP A 378 -28.54 20.28 5.51
C ASP A 378 -29.45 21.49 5.20
N GLY A 379 -30.05 21.51 4.00
CA GLY A 379 -30.95 22.58 3.54
C GLY A 379 -30.24 23.79 2.95
N LYS A 380 -28.90 23.78 2.86
CA LYS A 380 -28.09 24.90 2.38
C LYS A 380 -27.66 24.71 0.93
N MET A 381 -27.43 25.83 0.25
CA MET A 381 -26.76 25.84 -1.06
C MET A 381 -25.24 25.68 -0.88
N THR A 382 -24.57 25.15 -1.90
CA THR A 382 -23.10 25.00 -1.86
C THR A 382 -22.39 26.36 -1.73
N SER A 383 -22.96 27.44 -2.28
CA SER A 383 -22.43 28.80 -2.11
C SER A 383 -22.46 29.30 -0.66
N GLU A 384 -23.53 28.97 0.09
CA GLU A 384 -23.66 29.31 1.51
C GLU A 384 -22.62 28.55 2.33
N ARG A 385 -22.50 27.22 2.12
CA ARG A 385 -21.46 26.39 2.76
C ARG A 385 -20.05 26.92 2.49
N ASN A 386 -19.76 27.34 1.25
CA ASN A 386 -18.45 27.87 0.88
C ASN A 386 -18.15 29.21 1.57
N THR A 387 -19.15 30.08 1.70
CA THR A 387 -19.04 31.37 2.40
C THR A 387 -18.76 31.15 3.89
N GLU A 388 -19.56 30.31 4.55
CA GLU A 388 -19.38 29.97 5.97
C GLU A 388 -18.00 29.38 6.26
N ARG A 389 -17.51 28.51 5.37
CA ARG A 389 -16.17 27.90 5.46
C ARG A 389 -15.07 28.94 5.28
N ALA A 390 -15.19 29.84 4.31
CA ALA A 390 -14.22 30.90 4.10
C ALA A 390 -14.13 31.84 5.31
N GLU A 391 -15.27 32.20 5.90
CA GLU A 391 -15.34 33.00 7.13
C GLU A 391 -14.74 32.27 8.34
N ARG A 392 -15.00 30.96 8.49
CA ARG A 392 -14.36 30.14 9.54
C ARG A 392 -12.84 30.12 9.37
N MET A 393 -12.34 29.80 8.18
CA MET A 393 -10.89 29.79 7.91
C MET A 393 -10.23 31.16 8.13
N LYS A 394 -10.94 32.25 7.83
CA LYS A 394 -10.46 33.61 8.12
C LYS A 394 -10.31 33.83 9.62
N ARG A 395 -11.33 33.47 10.41
CA ARG A 395 -11.30 33.59 11.89
C ARG A 395 -10.17 32.77 12.51
N GLU A 396 -9.98 31.53 12.07
CA GLU A 396 -8.89 30.66 12.54
C GLU A 396 -7.51 31.25 12.25
N ARG A 397 -7.31 31.82 11.05
CA ARG A 397 -6.05 32.50 10.68
C ARG A 397 -5.80 33.76 11.52
N GLU A 398 -6.84 34.50 11.85
CA GLU A 398 -6.73 35.69 12.71
C GLU A 398 -6.39 35.30 14.16
N ALA A 399 -7.03 34.27 14.70
CA ALA A 399 -6.72 33.73 16.04
C ALA A 399 -5.28 33.21 16.14
N ALA A 400 -4.82 32.41 15.17
CA ALA A 400 -3.45 31.90 15.14
C ALA A 400 -2.39 33.01 15.03
N LYS A 401 -2.70 34.13 14.38
CA LYS A 401 -1.82 35.31 14.34
C LYS A 401 -1.76 36.03 15.68
N ALA A 402 -2.88 36.11 16.41
CA ALA A 402 -2.91 36.72 17.74
C ALA A 402 -2.08 35.92 18.75
N GLU A 403 -2.22 34.59 18.78
CA GLU A 403 -1.43 33.70 19.66
C GLU A 403 0.08 33.75 19.36
N ASN A 404 0.46 33.83 18.08
CA ASN A 404 1.86 33.99 17.68
C ASN A 404 2.41 35.39 17.98
N GLY A 405 1.56 36.42 17.95
CA GLY A 405 1.92 37.78 18.37
C GLY A 405 2.19 37.90 19.87
N GLU A 406 1.32 37.29 20.69
CA GLU A 406 1.47 37.27 22.16
C GLU A 406 2.69 36.44 22.60
N SER A 407 2.95 35.30 21.96
CA SER A 407 4.13 34.47 22.28
C SER A 407 5.45 35.09 21.82
N ALA A 408 5.46 35.95 20.80
CA ALA A 408 6.63 36.75 20.42
C ALA A 408 6.90 37.89 21.42
N GLN A 409 5.86 38.56 21.93
CA GLN A 409 5.98 39.58 22.99
C GLN A 409 6.41 38.98 24.34
N ALA A 410 5.95 37.77 24.67
CA ALA A 410 6.34 37.07 25.89
C ALA A 410 7.77 36.51 25.88
N LYS A 411 8.40 36.38 24.69
CA LYS A 411 9.82 35.99 24.53
C LYS A 411 10.77 37.17 24.40
N SER A 412 10.25 38.38 24.15
CA SER A 412 11.02 39.62 24.11
C SER A 412 10.97 40.42 25.42
N SER A 413 10.29 39.88 26.44
CA SER A 413 10.21 40.40 27.81
C SER A 413 10.98 39.48 28.73
#